data_AF-A0A955XDP5-F1
#
_entry.id   AF-A0A955XDP5-F1
#
_cell.length_a   1.000
_cell.length_b   1.000
_cell.length_c   1.000
_cell.angle_alpha   90.00
_cell.angle_beta   90.00
_cell.angle_gamma   90.00
#
_symmetry.space_group_name_H-M   'P 1'
#
loop_
_entity.id
_entity.type
_entity.pdbx_description
1 polymer ?
#
loop_
_entity_poly.entity_id
_entity_poly.type
_entity_poly.pdbx_seq_one_letter_code
_entity_poly.pdbx_strand_id
1 'polypeptide(L)'
;AFTPGDLEGDVRLRASVEALSTAAAAAFNAQVPDADGVYYQSFAGFSAPYGRAPEGQASLLEALCQNSDGRDGRLSFLGRHDYLATPLIPTAELVAEDPELPEDQSMPNDGLVAVASARWGAFRGCIPADHMEQLGQYQLPDTNVRTGFDVARFYANVAGDLAERGL
;
A
#
# COMPACT_ATOMS: atom_id res chain seq x y z
N ALA A 1 -28.78 -17.38 3.48
CA ALA A 1 -28.43 -16.22 4.31
C ALA A 1 -27.61 -16.77 5.48
N PHE A 2 -26.44 -16.21 5.75
CA PHE A 2 -25.58 -16.63 6.86
C PHE A 2 -26.24 -16.31 8.19
N THR A 3 -26.08 -17.17 9.19
CA THR A 3 -26.51 -16.89 10.56
C THR A 3 -25.42 -16.10 11.30
N PRO A 4 -25.76 -15.33 12.34
CA PRO A 4 -24.77 -14.69 13.20
C PRO A 4 -23.74 -15.67 13.78
N GLY A 5 -24.14 -16.92 14.06
CA GLY A 5 -23.23 -17.97 14.54
C GLY A 5 -22.25 -18.49 13.49
N ASP A 6 -22.60 -18.42 12.20
CA ASP A 6 -21.68 -18.76 11.10
C ASP A 6 -20.56 -17.71 11.00
N LEU A 7 -20.87 -16.44 11.26
CA LEU A 7 -19.89 -15.34 11.24
C LEU A 7 -19.00 -15.31 12.49
N GLU A 8 -19.52 -15.76 13.65
CA GLU A 8 -18.77 -15.82 14.92
C GLU A 8 -17.79 -17.00 14.99
N GLY A 9 -18.11 -18.13 14.33
CA GLY A 9 -17.29 -19.34 14.33
C GLY A 9 -16.31 -19.49 13.17
N ASP A 10 -16.49 -18.74 12.08
CA ASP A 10 -15.72 -18.86 10.83
C ASP A 10 -14.63 -17.79 10.69
N VAL A 11 -14.03 -17.36 11.81
CA VAL A 11 -12.83 -16.52 11.76
C VAL A 11 -11.65 -17.41 11.35
N ARG A 12 -11.48 -17.62 10.04
CA ARG A 12 -10.40 -18.41 9.44
C ARG A 12 -9.06 -17.67 9.47
N LEU A 13 -8.69 -17.11 10.61
CA LEU A 13 -7.52 -16.25 10.78
C LEU A 13 -6.25 -16.87 10.19
N ARG A 14 -6.00 -18.16 10.48
CA ARG A 14 -4.86 -18.88 9.92
C ARG A 14 -4.87 -18.89 8.40
N ALA A 15 -6.01 -19.21 7.79
CA ALA A 15 -6.14 -19.23 6.34
C ALA A 15 -5.96 -17.83 5.74
N SER A 16 -6.48 -16.78 6.40
CA SER A 16 -6.30 -15.39 5.98
C SER A 16 -4.83 -14.97 5.99
N VAL A 17 -4.09 -15.29 7.04
CA VAL A 17 -2.65 -14.97 7.12
C VAL A 17 -1.84 -15.82 6.14
N GLU A 18 -2.15 -17.11 5.98
CA GLU A 18 -1.50 -17.98 4.98
C GLU A 18 -1.73 -17.46 3.55
N ALA A 19 -2.95 -17.00 3.23
CA ALA A 19 -3.30 -16.45 1.92
C ALA A 19 -2.56 -15.14 1.58
N LEU A 20 -2.08 -14.40 2.59
CA LEU A 20 -1.31 -13.16 2.41
C LEU A 20 0.21 -13.40 2.32
N SER A 21 0.68 -14.64 2.48
CA SER A 21 2.10 -14.95 2.33
C SER A 21 2.58 -14.75 0.89
N THR A 22 3.87 -14.41 0.71
CA THR A 22 4.50 -14.25 -0.61
C THR A 22 4.39 -15.51 -1.47
N ALA A 23 4.49 -16.69 -0.86
CA ALA A 23 4.34 -17.97 -1.55
C ALA A 23 2.91 -18.18 -2.07
N ALA A 24 1.89 -17.84 -1.27
CA ALA A 24 0.50 -17.98 -1.69
C ALA A 24 0.12 -16.94 -2.75
N ALA A 25 0.61 -15.70 -2.62
CA ALA A 25 0.43 -14.64 -3.62
C ALA A 25 1.05 -15.04 -4.98
N ALA A 26 2.26 -15.60 -4.99
CA ALA A 26 2.90 -16.09 -6.21
C ALA A 26 2.09 -17.21 -6.87
N ALA A 27 1.60 -18.17 -6.07
CA ALA A 27 0.74 -19.25 -6.58
C ALA A 27 -0.61 -18.74 -7.10
N PHE A 28 -1.19 -17.72 -6.47
CA PHE A 28 -2.43 -17.07 -6.90
C PHE A 28 -2.22 -16.35 -8.24
N ASN A 29 -1.19 -15.52 -8.35
CA ASN A 29 -0.89 -14.77 -9.58
C ASN A 29 -0.67 -15.69 -10.80
N ALA A 30 -0.07 -16.87 -10.59
CA ALA A 30 0.10 -17.86 -11.66
C ALA A 30 -1.21 -18.52 -12.11
N GLN A 31 -2.20 -18.64 -11.21
CA GLN A 31 -3.49 -19.29 -11.48
C GLN A 31 -4.57 -18.30 -11.94
N VAL A 32 -4.44 -17.04 -11.57
CA VAL A 32 -5.42 -15.98 -11.82
C VAL A 32 -4.74 -14.85 -12.59
N PRO A 33 -4.46 -15.06 -13.90
CA PRO A 33 -3.90 -14.00 -14.73
C PRO A 33 -4.91 -12.87 -14.94
N ASP A 34 -4.39 -11.67 -15.24
CA ASP A 34 -5.21 -10.53 -15.63
C ASP A 34 -6.07 -10.85 -16.85
N ALA A 35 -7.32 -10.37 -16.84
CA ALA A 35 -8.25 -10.59 -17.93
C ALA A 35 -8.06 -9.55 -19.04
N ASP A 36 -8.11 -10.02 -20.29
CA ASP A 36 -8.09 -9.14 -21.46
C ASP A 36 -9.27 -8.14 -21.43
N GLY A 37 -8.98 -6.89 -21.75
CA GLY A 37 -9.98 -5.82 -21.83
C GLY A 37 -10.37 -5.21 -20.47
N VAL A 38 -9.77 -5.64 -19.36
CA VAL A 38 -9.96 -5.02 -18.04
C VAL A 38 -8.83 -4.01 -17.78
N TYR A 39 -9.20 -2.82 -17.31
CA TYR A 39 -8.22 -1.82 -16.89
C TYR A 39 -7.82 -2.05 -15.43
N TYR A 40 -6.54 -2.39 -15.23
CA TYR A 40 -5.93 -2.52 -13.90
C TYR A 40 -5.08 -1.29 -13.61
N GLN A 41 -5.25 -0.71 -12.43
CA GLN A 41 -4.36 0.33 -11.91
C GLN A 41 -4.09 0.10 -10.43
N SER A 42 -2.99 0.64 -9.93
CA SER A 42 -2.60 0.51 -8.53
C SER A 42 -1.90 1.76 -8.02
N PHE A 43 -1.96 1.92 -6.71
CA PHE A 43 -1.20 2.89 -5.93
C PHE A 43 -0.58 2.14 -4.76
N ALA A 44 0.56 2.60 -4.28
CA ALA A 44 1.23 2.00 -3.12
C ALA A 44 1.25 2.99 -1.95
N GLY A 45 0.82 2.56 -0.78
CA GLY A 45 1.07 3.29 0.46
C GLY A 45 2.51 3.14 0.93
N PHE A 46 2.97 4.13 1.68
CA PHE A 46 4.23 4.08 2.40
C PHE A 46 4.17 5.05 3.57
N SER A 47 4.64 4.61 4.74
CA SER A 47 4.89 5.45 5.91
C SER A 47 6.05 4.92 6.73
N ALA A 48 6.72 5.79 7.49
CA ALA A 48 7.91 5.39 8.25
C ALA A 48 7.60 5.16 9.73
N PRO A 49 8.13 4.09 10.35
CA PRO A 49 8.15 3.95 11.80
C PRO A 49 8.77 5.20 12.45
N TYR A 50 8.11 5.73 13.47
CA TYR A 50 8.55 6.91 14.23
C TYR A 50 8.77 8.20 13.40
N GLY A 51 8.21 8.30 12.19
CA GLY A 51 8.29 9.53 11.39
C GLY A 51 9.64 9.75 10.72
N ARG A 52 10.51 8.72 10.70
CA ARG A 52 11.85 8.78 10.14
C ARG A 52 12.08 7.60 9.21
N ALA A 53 12.17 7.87 7.91
CA ALA A 53 12.63 6.87 6.95
C ALA A 53 14.06 6.42 7.33
N PRO A 54 14.35 5.11 7.33
CA PRO A 54 15.72 4.60 7.41
C PRO A 54 16.61 5.20 6.32
N GLU A 55 17.92 5.15 6.54
CA GLU A 55 18.91 5.61 5.58
C GLU A 55 18.79 4.81 4.26
N GLY A 56 19.06 5.42 3.11
CA GLY A 56 18.92 4.78 1.79
C GLY A 56 17.49 4.53 1.30
N GLN A 57 16.48 4.58 2.18
CA GLN A 57 15.09 4.32 1.79
C GLN A 57 14.52 5.40 0.84
N ALA A 58 15.00 6.64 0.92
CA ALA A 58 14.53 7.73 0.07
C ALA A 58 14.83 7.51 -1.43
N SER A 59 16.03 7.03 -1.76
CA SER A 59 16.40 6.69 -3.15
C SER A 59 15.66 5.47 -3.66
N LEU A 60 15.43 4.47 -2.80
CA LEU A 60 14.65 3.29 -3.16
C LEU A 60 13.19 3.66 -3.41
N LEU A 61 12.61 4.51 -2.56
CA LEU A 61 11.26 5.05 -2.74
C LEU A 61 11.14 5.88 -4.02
N GLU A 62 12.13 6.71 -4.34
CA GLU A 62 12.15 7.46 -5.61
C GLU A 62 12.09 6.53 -6.83
N ALA A 63 12.86 5.44 -6.82
CA ALA A 63 12.84 4.46 -7.91
C ALA A 63 11.53 3.66 -7.96
N LEU A 64 11.05 3.18 -6.81
CA LEU A 64 9.85 2.33 -6.73
C LEU A 64 8.56 3.09 -7.03
N CYS A 65 8.51 4.38 -6.70
CA CYS A 65 7.32 5.22 -6.88
C CYS A 65 7.24 5.89 -8.26
N GLN A 66 8.12 5.54 -9.20
CA GLN A 66 7.93 5.91 -10.59
C GLN A 66 6.67 5.23 -11.13
N ASN A 67 5.78 6.04 -11.70
CA ASN A 67 4.58 5.51 -12.35
C ASN A 67 4.94 4.74 -13.63
N SER A 68 3.96 4.07 -14.25
CA SER A 68 4.18 3.30 -15.47
C SER A 68 4.71 4.12 -16.66
N ASP A 69 4.61 5.46 -16.63
CA ASP A 69 5.18 6.36 -17.63
C ASP A 69 6.62 6.80 -17.31
N GLY A 70 7.22 6.27 -16.24
CA GLY A 70 8.57 6.62 -15.78
C GLY A 70 8.67 8.00 -15.12
N ARG A 71 7.54 8.61 -14.75
CA ARG A 71 7.50 9.92 -14.06
C ARG A 71 7.43 9.73 -12.56
N ASP A 72 7.87 10.75 -11.81
CA ASP A 72 7.68 10.77 -10.36
C ASP A 72 6.18 10.68 -10.03
N GLY A 73 5.76 9.54 -9.47
CA GLY A 73 4.39 9.24 -9.08
C GLY A 73 4.11 9.50 -7.61
N ARG A 74 5.03 10.12 -6.86
CA ARG A 74 4.81 10.41 -5.43
C ARG A 74 3.79 11.53 -5.29
N LEU A 75 2.63 11.21 -4.72
CA LEU A 75 1.62 12.18 -4.38
C LEU A 75 2.09 12.97 -3.15
N SER A 76 2.49 14.23 -3.37
CA SER A 76 2.84 15.28 -2.41
C SER A 76 3.23 14.84 -0.99
N PHE A 77 4.53 14.75 -0.73
CA PHE A 77 5.12 14.72 0.61
C PHE A 77 5.64 16.13 0.94
N LEU A 78 4.81 16.99 1.55
CA LEU A 78 5.28 18.32 1.95
C LEU A 78 6.06 18.24 3.27
N GLY A 79 7.28 17.68 3.24
CA GLY A 79 8.33 17.88 4.24
C GLY A 79 7.94 17.66 5.71
N ARG A 80 6.87 16.92 5.99
CA ARG A 80 6.35 16.63 7.32
C ARG A 80 6.61 15.17 7.66
N HIS A 81 6.79 14.90 8.94
CA HIS A 81 6.95 13.54 9.44
C HIS A 81 5.71 12.70 9.10
N ASP A 82 5.92 11.65 8.31
CA ASP A 82 4.91 10.63 8.04
C ASP A 82 5.11 9.45 8.99
N TYR A 83 4.12 9.23 9.85
CA TYR A 83 4.18 8.25 10.92
C TYR A 83 3.30 7.08 10.59
N LEU A 84 3.92 5.91 10.53
CA LEU A 84 3.21 4.66 10.57
C LEU A 84 2.38 4.54 11.85
N ALA A 85 1.10 4.16 11.73
CA ALA A 85 0.25 3.87 12.88
C ALA A 85 0.91 2.85 13.82
N THR A 86 0.86 3.11 15.12
CA THR A 86 1.53 2.28 16.14
C THR A 86 1.20 0.79 16.04
N PRO A 87 -0.04 0.35 15.73
CA PRO A 87 -0.35 -1.07 15.55
C PRO A 87 0.39 -1.76 14.39
N LEU A 88 0.87 -0.99 13.40
CA LEU A 88 1.54 -1.52 12.20
C LEU A 88 3.06 -1.59 12.34
N ILE A 89 3.65 -0.95 13.36
CA ILE A 89 5.11 -0.94 13.56
C ILE A 89 5.71 -2.35 13.64
N PRO A 90 5.14 -3.31 14.41
CA PRO A 90 5.74 -4.64 14.53
C PRO A 90 5.81 -5.41 13.20
N THR A 91 4.88 -5.16 12.28
CA THR A 91 4.83 -5.84 10.98
C THR A 91 5.65 -5.12 9.92
N ALA A 92 5.83 -3.80 10.04
CA ALA A 92 6.63 -3.02 9.11
C ALA A 92 8.08 -3.49 9.02
N GLU A 93 8.68 -3.92 10.14
CA GLU A 93 10.04 -4.46 10.18
C GLU A 93 10.13 -5.78 9.41
N LEU A 94 9.17 -6.69 9.60
CA LEU A 94 9.11 -7.96 8.88
C LEU A 94 8.91 -7.77 7.37
N VAL A 95 8.07 -6.82 6.98
CA VAL A 95 7.78 -6.51 5.56
C VAL A 95 8.95 -5.76 4.90
N ALA A 96 9.77 -5.07 5.69
CA ALA A 96 10.93 -4.33 5.21
C ALA A 96 12.12 -5.23 4.85
N GLU A 97 12.14 -6.48 5.31
CA GLU A 97 13.20 -7.45 5.03
C GLU A 97 13.15 -7.89 3.56
N ASP A 98 14.24 -7.63 2.84
CA ASP A 98 14.46 -8.13 1.49
C ASP A 98 15.93 -8.55 1.36
N PRO A 99 16.22 -9.86 1.14
CA PRO A 99 17.59 -10.35 1.05
C PRO A 99 18.35 -9.87 -0.19
N GLU A 100 17.65 -9.30 -1.18
CA GLU A 100 18.28 -8.70 -2.36
C GLU A 100 18.69 -7.24 -2.13
N LEU A 101 18.21 -6.60 -1.06
CA LEU A 101 18.60 -5.25 -0.70
C LEU A 101 19.92 -5.24 0.10
N PRO A 102 20.74 -4.18 -0.04
CA PRO A 102 21.88 -3.93 0.83
C PRO A 102 21.48 -3.87 2.32
N GLU A 103 22.38 -4.27 3.23
CA GLU A 103 22.12 -4.31 4.69
C GLU A 103 21.70 -2.95 5.28
N ASP A 104 22.07 -1.84 4.65
CA ASP A 104 21.73 -0.48 5.06
C ASP A 104 20.40 0.02 4.47
N GLN A 105 19.73 -0.81 3.66
CA GLN A 105 18.45 -0.48 3.02
C GLN A 105 17.33 -1.35 3.57
N SER A 106 16.12 -0.80 3.52
CA SER A 106 14.90 -1.45 3.96
C SER A 106 13.79 -1.19 2.96
N MET A 107 13.04 -2.23 2.61
CA MET A 107 11.97 -2.13 1.62
C MET A 107 10.87 -1.17 2.13
N PRO A 108 10.58 -0.05 1.42
CA PRO A 108 9.49 0.83 1.78
C PRO A 108 8.18 0.05 1.82
N ASN A 109 7.38 0.25 2.86
CA ASN A 109 6.09 -0.41 3.05
C ASN A 109 5.08 0.47 3.80
N ASP A 110 3.82 0.09 3.76
CA ASP A 110 2.72 0.75 4.47
C ASP A 110 2.43 0.15 5.86
N GLY A 111 3.32 -0.72 6.35
CA GLY A 111 3.16 -1.49 7.58
C GLY A 111 2.69 -2.93 7.38
N LEU A 112 2.10 -3.27 6.24
CA LEU A 112 1.70 -4.65 5.91
C LEU A 112 2.10 -5.11 4.51
N VAL A 113 2.25 -4.18 3.57
CA VAL A 113 2.55 -4.46 2.17
C VAL A 113 3.74 -3.61 1.71
N ALA A 114 4.74 -4.27 1.15
CA ALA A 114 5.87 -3.61 0.52
C ALA A 114 5.42 -2.84 -0.73
N VAL A 115 6.00 -1.65 -0.96
CA VAL A 115 5.72 -0.84 -2.14
C VAL A 115 5.91 -1.64 -3.42
N ALA A 116 6.98 -2.44 -3.52
CA ALA A 116 7.24 -3.29 -4.67
C ALA A 116 6.10 -4.31 -4.91
N SER A 117 5.54 -4.88 -3.85
CA SER A 117 4.45 -5.86 -3.92
C SER A 117 3.09 -5.24 -4.28
N ALA A 118 2.88 -3.95 -4.00
CA ALA A 118 1.62 -3.26 -4.29
C ALA A 118 1.49 -2.81 -5.75
N ARG A 119 2.56 -2.90 -6.54
CA ARG A 119 2.57 -2.48 -7.96
C ARG A 119 1.85 -3.51 -8.84
N TRP A 120 0.80 -3.07 -9.50
CA TRP A 120 0.02 -3.89 -10.44
C TRP A 120 -0.59 -3.06 -11.58
N GLY A 121 -0.67 -3.63 -12.79
CA GLY A 121 -1.25 -2.96 -13.96
C GLY A 121 -0.59 -1.60 -14.27
N ALA A 122 -1.42 -0.61 -14.57
CA ALA A 122 -1.00 0.79 -14.71
C ALA A 122 -0.72 1.40 -13.32
N PHE A 123 0.48 1.16 -12.80
CA PHE A 123 0.93 1.73 -11.53
C PHE A 123 0.98 3.26 -11.61
N ARG A 124 0.22 3.92 -10.73
CA ARG A 124 0.00 5.37 -10.74
C ARG A 124 0.97 6.12 -9.83
N GLY A 125 1.61 5.41 -8.90
CA GLY A 125 2.62 5.94 -7.99
C GLY A 125 2.32 5.64 -6.52
N CYS A 126 2.99 6.38 -5.63
CA CYS A 126 2.88 6.18 -4.18
C CYS A 126 2.10 7.29 -3.49
N ILE A 127 1.40 6.93 -2.42
CA ILE A 127 0.67 7.84 -1.52
C ILE A 127 1.31 7.82 -0.11
N PRO A 128 1.38 8.97 0.58
CA PRO A 128 1.99 9.09 1.90
C PRO A 128 0.95 8.70 2.97
N ALA A 129 0.67 7.41 3.02
CA ALA A 129 -0.36 6.80 3.84
C ALA A 129 0.06 5.38 4.25
N ASP A 130 -0.11 5.07 5.54
CA ASP A 130 0.02 3.72 6.04
C ASP A 130 -1.18 2.84 5.63
N HIS A 131 -1.13 1.55 5.94
CA HIS A 131 -2.15 0.59 5.52
C HIS A 131 -3.56 0.95 5.99
N MET A 132 -3.69 1.59 7.15
CA MET A 132 -4.97 1.98 7.73
C MET A 132 -5.46 3.32 7.16
N GLU A 133 -4.54 4.26 6.98
CA GLU A 133 -4.82 5.59 6.43
C GLU A 133 -5.32 5.54 4.98
N GLN A 134 -4.83 4.58 4.19
CA GLN A 134 -5.33 4.34 2.83
C GLN A 134 -6.85 4.12 2.76
N LEU A 135 -7.48 3.70 3.87
CA LEU A 135 -8.91 3.45 3.98
C LEU A 135 -9.64 4.44 4.91
N GLY A 136 -8.96 5.47 5.43
CA GLY A 136 -9.53 6.40 6.41
C GLY A 136 -9.84 5.75 7.77
N GLN A 137 -9.16 4.66 8.13
CA GLN A 137 -9.38 3.99 9.42
C GLN A 137 -8.75 4.75 10.60
N TYR A 138 -9.10 4.38 11.84
CA TYR A 138 -8.57 4.95 13.10
C TYR A 138 -9.11 6.32 13.55
N GLN A 139 -10.36 6.68 13.19
CA GLN A 139 -10.94 8.00 13.46
C GLN A 139 -10.05 9.14 12.92
N LEU A 140 -9.30 8.86 11.86
CA LEU A 140 -8.51 9.89 11.22
C LEU A 140 -9.46 10.87 10.53
N PRO A 141 -9.23 12.19 10.65
CA PRO A 141 -9.92 13.14 9.78
C PRO A 141 -9.62 12.80 8.31
N ASP A 142 -10.56 13.09 7.41
CA ASP A 142 -10.40 12.80 5.97
C ASP A 142 -9.07 13.30 5.39
N THR A 143 -8.54 14.38 5.97
CA THR A 143 -7.18 14.86 5.73
C THR A 143 -6.25 14.56 6.91
N ASN A 144 -5.21 13.77 6.69
CA ASN A 144 -4.13 13.60 7.65
C ASN A 144 -3.38 14.92 7.83
N VAL A 145 -3.50 15.48 9.03
CA VAL A 145 -2.90 16.76 9.39
C VAL A 145 -1.36 16.76 9.36
N ARG A 146 -0.75 15.58 9.38
CA ARG A 146 0.70 15.38 9.34
C ARG A 146 1.21 15.27 7.92
N THR A 147 0.67 14.39 7.09
CA THR A 147 1.14 14.20 5.69
C THR A 147 0.46 15.16 4.71
N GLY A 148 -0.73 15.67 5.06
CA GLY A 148 -1.61 16.40 4.16
C GLY A 148 -2.40 15.50 3.22
N PHE A 149 -2.26 14.17 3.35
CA PHE A 149 -2.99 13.21 2.53
C PHE A 149 -4.49 13.31 2.84
N ASP A 150 -5.28 13.47 1.78
CA ASP A 150 -6.74 13.56 1.87
C ASP A 150 -7.33 12.34 1.16
N VAL A 151 -7.70 11.33 1.94
CA VAL A 151 -8.14 10.02 1.41
C VAL A 151 -9.42 10.15 0.59
N ALA A 152 -10.34 11.03 1.02
CA ALA A 152 -11.59 11.28 0.32
C ALA A 152 -11.33 11.97 -1.03
N ARG A 153 -10.48 13.02 -1.05
CA ARG A 153 -10.07 13.68 -2.30
C ARG A 153 -9.30 12.72 -3.20
N PHE A 154 -8.44 11.86 -2.64
CA PHE A 154 -7.69 10.87 -3.39
C PHE A 154 -8.65 9.94 -4.17
N TYR A 155 -9.60 9.30 -3.51
CA TYR A 155 -10.56 8.43 -4.19
C TYR A 155 -11.51 9.19 -5.12
N ALA A 156 -11.88 10.43 -4.80
CA ALA A 156 -12.65 11.28 -5.71
C ALA A 156 -11.89 11.55 -7.02
N ASN A 157 -10.58 11.80 -6.95
CA ASN A 157 -9.74 11.98 -8.12
C ASN A 157 -9.56 10.68 -8.91
N VAL A 158 -9.42 9.53 -8.23
CA VAL A 158 -9.38 8.21 -8.89
C VAL A 158 -10.67 7.96 -9.67
N ALA A 159 -11.83 8.22 -9.06
CA ALA A 159 -13.12 8.10 -9.73
C ALA A 159 -13.25 9.06 -10.92
N GLY A 160 -12.75 10.30 -10.78
CA GLY A 160 -12.69 11.28 -11.87
C GLY A 160 -11.84 10.81 -13.05
N ASP A 161 -10.62 10.33 -12.82
CA ASP A 161 -9.72 9.79 -13.87
C ASP A 161 -10.34 8.58 -14.57
N LEU A 162 -11.01 7.68 -13.84
CA LEU A 162 -11.73 6.55 -14.43
C LEU A 162 -12.90 7.03 -15.32
N ALA A 163 -13.69 8.00 -14.85
CA ALA A 163 -14.79 8.55 -15.62
C ALA A 163 -14.32 9.27 -16.90
N GLU A 164 -13.20 9.99 -16.86
CA GLU A 164 -12.56 10.60 -18.03
C GLU A 164 -12.11 9.56 -19.06
N ARG A 165 -11.79 8.34 -18.62
CA ARG A 165 -11.48 7.19 -19.48
C ARG A 165 -12.72 6.45 -19.99
N GLY A 166 -13.90 6.81 -19.51
CA GLY A 166 -15.16 6.13 -19.84
C GLY A 166 -15.38 4.80 -19.09
N LEU A 167 -14.78 4.65 -17.91
CA LEU A 167 -14.92 3.50 -17.01
C LEU A 167 -15.85 3.80 -15.82
#